data_AF-A0A5B9W0M5-F1
#
_entry.id   AF-A0A5B9W0M5-F1
#
_cell.length_a   1.000
_cell.length_b   1.000
_cell.length_c   1.000
_cell.angle_alpha   90.00
_cell.angle_beta   90.00
_cell.angle_gamma   90.00
#
_symmetry.space_group_name_H-M   'P 1'
#
loop_
_entity.id
_entity.type
_entity.pdbx_description
1 polymer ?
#
loop_
_entity_poly.entity_id
_entity_poly.type
_entity_poly.pdbx_seq_one_letter_code
_entity_poly.pdbx_strand_id
1 'polypeptide(L)'
;MHPAPALLMILATAALPPGLADPAAPAARGFLPAGTPAELRDVGLLARLRDPGVRPVGFSSYDRTGGNNDGFNGTYSKLRVEQGNSVLAELSGPGIIQRIWFTHTVGERPGLLDRKREHIRIYLDGKAHPALDIPVEELFSGDHSLFPHPLVVRGSGGFVSYVPIPFRSGCKVVVDGQGVRFYQIGILQLPREGSVASFTDAPDTPLREELRRTAAVWSDPEKGMPDRATGLLDAKYEVEGLGGSTHRYVLPPGPATIRSLEVTPAPGTEEAWKAARLRMAWEADDDSAPAVDVPLGAAFGIAYGSAPYRSILIGQKDGTWYDRYPMPYRRQAILRIDTEKPLKGTIVARYVKQVAADDGYFRASWREATPARKGEDFPWLKQEGRGHFAGVFLMTEGTSKLPYWLEGDDRFRVDGTLAVHGTGSEDYFNCGWYALEGRLDRPGTYPVHGFSVYQNQGERWQVAAYRWHLPDPVPFSRSIEAGIEHGGQNDVAADYRAVVFWYSERPKP
;
A
#
# COMPACT_ATOMS: atom_id res chain seq x y z
N MET A 1 49.58 -54.22 -48.50
CA MET A 1 48.25 -54.68 -48.07
C MET A 1 48.33 -55.02 -46.58
N HIS A 2 47.70 -54.20 -45.74
CA HIS A 2 46.99 -54.60 -44.52
C HIS A 2 46.32 -53.34 -43.95
N PRO A 3 44.99 -53.34 -43.73
CA PRO A 3 44.27 -52.17 -43.24
C PRO A 3 44.34 -52.05 -41.72
N ALA A 4 44.33 -50.80 -41.23
CA ALA A 4 44.30 -50.44 -39.82
C ALA A 4 42.95 -50.80 -39.14
N PRO A 5 42.95 -51.18 -37.85
CA PRO A 5 41.72 -51.46 -37.12
C PRO A 5 41.07 -50.18 -36.56
N ALA A 6 39.73 -50.15 -36.58
CA ALA A 6 38.91 -49.09 -36.02
C ALA A 6 38.97 -49.10 -34.48
N LEU A 7 39.25 -47.93 -33.89
CA LEU A 7 39.26 -47.71 -32.45
C LEU A 7 37.89 -47.20 -31.99
N LEU A 8 37.20 -48.00 -31.18
CA LEU A 8 35.93 -47.69 -30.54
C LEU A 8 36.19 -46.74 -29.35
N MET A 9 35.82 -45.46 -29.46
CA MET A 9 35.85 -44.52 -28.32
C MET A 9 34.64 -44.78 -27.40
N ILE A 10 34.92 -45.24 -26.19
CA ILE A 10 33.96 -45.27 -25.08
C ILE A 10 34.03 -43.90 -24.38
N LEU A 11 32.97 -43.10 -24.50
CA LEU A 11 32.77 -41.87 -23.73
C LEU A 11 32.41 -42.23 -22.29
N ALA A 12 33.37 -42.11 -21.38
CA ALA A 12 33.12 -42.14 -19.94
C ALA A 12 32.60 -40.77 -19.49
N THR A 13 31.33 -40.68 -19.10
CA THR A 13 30.75 -39.52 -18.42
C THR A 13 31.22 -39.49 -16.97
N ALA A 14 32.17 -38.60 -16.67
CA ALA A 14 32.55 -38.30 -15.29
C ALA A 14 31.42 -37.48 -14.64
N ALA A 15 30.71 -38.09 -13.68
CA ALA A 15 29.78 -37.38 -12.82
C ALA A 15 30.56 -36.45 -11.87
N LEU A 16 30.32 -35.15 -11.97
CA LEU A 16 30.78 -34.16 -10.99
C LEU A 16 30.06 -34.41 -9.64
N PRO A 17 30.75 -34.30 -8.50
CA PRO A 17 30.11 -34.41 -7.20
C PRO A 17 29.11 -33.26 -7.02
N PRO A 18 28.02 -33.44 -6.24
CA PRO A 18 27.09 -32.38 -5.95
C PRO A 18 27.84 -31.23 -5.29
N GLY A 19 27.80 -30.06 -5.95
CA GLY A 19 28.40 -28.84 -5.44
C GLY A 19 27.82 -28.55 -4.06
N LEU A 20 28.71 -28.38 -3.07
CA LEU A 20 28.38 -27.71 -1.83
C LEU A 20 27.77 -26.36 -2.23
N ALA A 21 26.50 -26.15 -1.89
CA ALA A 21 25.88 -24.84 -2.01
C ALA A 21 26.78 -23.85 -1.28
N ASP A 22 27.19 -22.78 -1.97
CA ASP A 22 27.81 -21.64 -1.32
C ASP A 22 26.95 -21.26 -0.11
N PRO A 23 27.53 -21.08 1.09
CA PRO A 23 26.76 -20.57 2.21
C PRO A 23 26.17 -19.25 1.74
N ALA A 24 24.84 -19.19 1.66
CA ALA A 24 24.11 -17.99 1.25
C ALA A 24 24.72 -16.81 2.00
N ALA A 25 25.25 -15.83 1.26
CA ALA A 25 25.75 -14.61 1.84
C ALA A 25 24.71 -14.12 2.86
N PRO A 26 25.11 -13.73 4.10
CA PRO A 26 24.15 -13.33 5.11
C PRO A 26 23.26 -12.25 4.49
N ALA A 27 21.96 -12.52 4.43
CA ALA A 27 21.01 -11.64 3.77
C ALA A 27 21.22 -10.21 4.30
N ALA A 28 21.32 -9.23 3.41
CA ALA A 28 21.59 -7.85 3.79
C ALA A 28 20.58 -7.41 4.86
N ARG A 29 21.08 -7.04 6.06
CA ARG A 29 20.23 -6.54 7.16
C ARG A 29 19.39 -5.38 6.62
N GLY A 30 18.09 -5.42 6.89
CA GLY A 30 17.17 -4.37 6.47
C GLY A 30 16.70 -3.50 7.62
N PHE A 31 15.81 -2.59 7.28
CA PHE A 31 15.12 -1.76 8.26
C PHE A 31 14.19 -2.62 9.12
N LEU A 32 14.37 -2.49 10.43
CA LEU A 32 13.46 -3.04 11.44
C LEU A 32 12.64 -1.87 12.01
N PRO A 33 11.34 -1.78 11.72
CA PRO A 33 10.51 -0.72 12.27
C PRO A 33 10.36 -0.89 13.78
N ALA A 34 10.32 0.24 14.47
CA ALA A 34 10.11 0.30 15.91
C ALA A 34 8.61 0.36 16.27
N GLY A 35 7.75 0.72 15.31
CA GLY A 35 6.31 0.88 15.55
C GLY A 35 5.98 2.16 16.29
N THR A 36 6.78 3.21 16.08
CA THR A 36 6.55 4.51 16.73
C THR A 36 5.69 5.42 15.84
N PRO A 37 4.87 6.31 16.40
CA PRO A 37 4.11 7.27 15.59
C PRO A 37 5.01 8.19 14.74
N ALA A 38 6.27 8.40 15.15
CA ALA A 38 7.25 9.16 14.40
C ALA A 38 7.52 8.57 13.00
N GLU A 39 7.49 7.25 12.87
CA GLU A 39 7.74 6.56 11.59
C GLU A 39 6.66 6.87 10.56
N LEU A 40 5.42 7.18 10.98
CA LEU A 40 4.32 7.51 10.08
C LEU A 40 4.43 8.91 9.46
N ARG A 41 5.27 9.80 10.00
CA ARG A 41 5.50 11.14 9.45
C ARG A 41 6.79 11.27 8.65
N ASP A 42 7.67 10.27 8.71
CA ASP A 42 8.88 10.19 7.88
C ASP A 42 8.62 9.34 6.64
N VAL A 43 8.18 10.00 5.56
CA VAL A 43 7.92 9.34 4.28
C VAL A 43 9.19 8.69 3.70
N GLY A 44 10.38 9.17 4.06
CA GLY A 44 11.66 8.59 3.65
C GLY A 44 11.82 7.13 4.05
N LEU A 45 11.22 6.71 5.17
CA LEU A 45 11.25 5.33 5.63
C LEU A 45 10.52 4.36 4.70
N LEU A 46 9.71 4.86 3.77
CA LEU A 46 9.05 4.04 2.78
C LEU A 46 10.03 3.47 1.74
N ALA A 47 11.18 4.12 1.48
CA ALA A 47 12.21 3.53 0.61
C ALA A 47 13.04 2.44 1.29
N ARG A 48 13.09 2.41 2.62
CA ARG A 48 13.90 1.49 3.41
C ARG A 48 13.36 0.07 3.30
N LEU A 49 14.07 -0.84 2.63
CA LEU A 49 13.67 -2.23 2.52
C LEU A 49 13.66 -2.89 3.90
N ARG A 50 12.55 -3.57 4.20
CA ARG A 50 12.40 -4.27 5.48
C ARG A 50 13.42 -5.39 5.59
N ASP A 51 13.84 -5.69 6.81
CA ASP A 51 14.68 -6.84 7.09
C ASP A 51 14.03 -8.13 6.54
N PRO A 52 14.78 -9.05 5.92
CA PRO A 52 14.20 -10.25 5.29
C PRO A 52 13.34 -11.12 6.22
N GLY A 53 13.53 -11.02 7.54
CA GLY A 53 12.72 -11.73 8.51
C GLY A 53 11.38 -11.05 8.87
N VAL A 54 11.13 -9.84 8.37
CA VAL A 54 9.88 -9.09 8.61
C VAL A 54 8.79 -9.62 7.68
N ARG A 55 7.61 -9.94 8.23
CA ARG A 55 6.52 -10.57 7.49
C ARG A 55 5.18 -9.86 7.72
N PRO A 56 4.37 -9.66 6.68
CA PRO A 56 3.00 -9.22 6.85
C PRO A 56 2.13 -10.39 7.33
N VAL A 57 1.18 -10.11 8.23
CA VAL A 57 0.19 -11.06 8.72
C VAL A 57 -1.16 -10.34 8.79
N GLY A 58 -2.13 -10.83 8.03
CA GLY A 58 -3.50 -10.33 8.02
C GLY A 58 -4.45 -11.25 8.77
N PHE A 59 -5.33 -10.66 9.58
CA PHE A 59 -6.51 -11.32 10.13
C PHE A 59 -7.74 -10.59 9.63
N SER A 60 -8.70 -11.30 9.05
CA SER A 60 -9.95 -10.70 8.59
C SER A 60 -11.11 -11.67 8.73
N SER A 61 -12.30 -11.18 8.43
CA SER A 61 -13.54 -11.95 8.42
C SER A 61 -13.80 -12.72 7.11
N TYR A 62 -12.80 -12.80 6.23
CA TYR A 62 -12.93 -13.39 4.89
C TYR A 62 -13.49 -14.82 4.87
N ASP A 63 -14.16 -15.16 3.77
CA ASP A 63 -14.74 -16.46 3.54
C ASP A 63 -13.66 -17.51 3.23
N ARG A 64 -13.46 -18.41 4.19
CA ARG A 64 -12.46 -19.48 4.08
C ARG A 64 -12.81 -20.55 3.04
N THR A 65 -14.00 -20.52 2.46
CA THR A 65 -14.41 -21.42 1.36
C THR A 65 -14.10 -20.87 -0.03
N GLY A 66 -13.68 -19.59 -0.13
CA GLY A 66 -13.51 -18.89 -1.40
C GLY A 66 -14.80 -18.32 -1.99
N GLY A 67 -15.88 -18.25 -1.19
CA GLY A 67 -17.09 -17.49 -1.50
C GLY A 67 -16.98 -16.02 -1.06
N ASN A 68 -18.13 -15.39 -0.82
CA ASN A 68 -18.24 -13.96 -0.46
C ASN A 68 -18.97 -13.76 0.90
N ASN A 69 -18.85 -14.72 1.82
CA ASN A 69 -19.40 -14.59 3.17
C ASN A 69 -18.39 -13.95 4.14
N ASP A 70 -17.89 -12.77 3.78
CA ASP A 70 -16.77 -12.09 4.45
C ASP A 70 -17.16 -11.35 5.73
N GLY A 71 -18.39 -11.56 6.19
CA GLY A 71 -18.93 -10.96 7.41
C GLY A 71 -20.44 -11.11 7.54
N PHE A 72 -21.15 -11.32 6.42
CA PHE A 72 -22.62 -11.36 6.38
C PHE A 72 -23.24 -12.31 7.42
N ASN A 73 -22.82 -13.58 7.45
CA ASN A 73 -23.34 -14.56 8.40
C ASN A 73 -22.57 -14.60 9.72
N GLY A 74 -21.42 -13.94 9.81
CA GLY A 74 -20.57 -13.96 11.00
C GLY A 74 -19.78 -15.26 11.21
N THR A 75 -19.84 -16.20 10.24
CA THR A 75 -19.24 -17.54 10.31
C THR A 75 -17.73 -17.47 10.48
N TYR A 76 -17.08 -16.54 9.78
CA TYR A 76 -15.63 -16.43 9.72
C TYR A 76 -15.07 -15.21 10.48
N SER A 77 -15.96 -14.43 11.08
CA SER A 77 -15.70 -13.13 11.72
C SER A 77 -14.97 -13.20 13.07
N LYS A 78 -14.31 -14.33 13.37
CA LYS A 78 -13.49 -14.56 14.56
C LYS A 78 -12.64 -15.81 14.38
N LEU A 79 -11.53 -15.88 15.10
CA LEU A 79 -10.70 -17.09 15.23
C LEU A 79 -11.38 -18.11 16.15
N ARG A 80 -11.93 -17.64 17.27
CA ARG A 80 -12.62 -18.45 18.28
C ARG A 80 -13.41 -17.56 19.25
N VAL A 81 -14.20 -18.20 20.11
CA VAL A 81 -14.88 -17.56 21.24
C VAL A 81 -14.17 -17.93 22.54
N GLU A 82 -13.84 -16.93 23.36
CA GLU A 82 -13.28 -17.10 24.70
C GLU A 82 -14.15 -16.34 25.70
N GLN A 83 -14.70 -17.04 26.70
CA GLN A 83 -15.50 -16.43 27.78
C GLN A 83 -16.66 -15.55 27.25
N GLY A 84 -17.28 -15.96 26.13
CA GLY A 84 -18.38 -15.23 25.50
C GLY A 84 -17.97 -14.11 24.54
N ASN A 85 -16.67 -13.84 24.40
CA ASN A 85 -16.10 -12.78 23.56
C ASN A 85 -15.39 -13.34 22.33
N SER A 86 -15.25 -12.54 21.28
CA SER A 86 -14.65 -12.96 20.01
C SER A 86 -13.18 -12.61 19.95
N VAL A 87 -12.32 -13.60 19.70
CA VAL A 87 -10.90 -13.38 19.41
C VAL A 87 -10.74 -13.14 17.91
N LEU A 88 -10.22 -11.97 17.53
CA LEU A 88 -10.10 -11.54 16.13
C LEU A 88 -8.70 -11.79 15.56
N ALA A 89 -7.67 -11.58 16.38
CA ALA A 89 -6.29 -11.78 16.00
C ALA A 89 -5.49 -12.33 17.18
N GLU A 90 -4.55 -13.22 16.92
CA GLU A 90 -3.58 -13.69 17.90
C GLU A 90 -2.28 -14.06 17.20
N LEU A 91 -1.16 -13.49 17.66
CA LEU A 91 0.15 -13.71 17.08
C LEU A 91 1.20 -13.81 18.18
N SER A 92 2.09 -14.80 18.05
CA SER A 92 3.26 -14.97 18.92
C SER A 92 4.50 -14.31 18.32
N GLY A 93 5.42 -13.90 19.19
CA GLY A 93 6.64 -13.19 18.83
C GLY A 93 6.46 -11.67 18.77
N PRO A 94 7.52 -10.93 18.43
CA PRO A 94 7.48 -9.47 18.33
C PRO A 94 6.75 -9.02 17.06
N GLY A 95 6.07 -7.88 17.14
CA GLY A 95 5.34 -7.33 16.01
C GLY A 95 4.72 -5.97 16.28
N ILE A 96 4.04 -5.45 15.26
CA ILE A 96 3.35 -4.16 15.31
C ILE A 96 1.99 -4.34 14.65
N ILE A 97 0.90 -4.09 15.36
CA ILE A 97 -0.41 -3.90 14.69
C ILE A 97 -0.35 -2.53 14.01
N GLN A 98 -0.45 -2.51 12.69
CA GLN A 98 -0.28 -1.29 11.87
C GLN A 98 -1.61 -0.73 11.37
N ARG A 99 -2.62 -1.59 11.27
CA ARG A 99 -3.95 -1.22 10.79
C ARG A 99 -5.01 -2.05 11.49
N ILE A 100 -6.03 -1.38 11.99
CA ILE A 100 -7.29 -2.00 12.42
C ILE A 100 -8.40 -1.33 11.63
N TRP A 101 -9.19 -2.11 10.92
CA TRP A 101 -10.35 -1.66 10.16
C TRP A 101 -11.60 -2.45 10.53
N PHE A 102 -12.72 -1.74 10.61
CA PHE A 102 -14.07 -2.27 10.81
C PHE A 102 -15.05 -1.58 9.87
N THR A 103 -16.15 -2.25 9.61
CA THR A 103 -17.39 -1.61 9.14
C THR A 103 -18.58 -2.11 9.95
N HIS A 104 -19.76 -1.52 9.73
CA HIS A 104 -20.96 -1.85 10.50
C HIS A 104 -21.37 -3.32 10.35
N THR A 105 -21.90 -3.88 11.43
CA THR A 105 -22.37 -5.28 11.50
C THR A 105 -23.62 -5.54 10.66
N VAL A 106 -24.45 -4.52 10.50
CA VAL A 106 -25.62 -4.50 9.62
C VAL A 106 -25.71 -3.06 9.14
N GLY A 107 -25.73 -2.80 7.82
CA GLY A 107 -25.60 -1.45 7.24
C GLY A 107 -26.48 -0.34 7.87
N GLU A 108 -27.59 -0.73 8.50
CA GLU A 108 -28.59 0.13 9.14
C GLU A 108 -28.40 0.35 10.67
N ARG A 109 -27.66 -0.50 11.39
CA ARG A 109 -27.58 -0.43 12.88
C ARG A 109 -26.44 0.47 13.37
N PRO A 110 -26.67 1.27 14.42
CA PRO A 110 -25.64 2.15 14.93
C PRO A 110 -24.76 1.38 15.95
N GLY A 111 -23.60 0.88 15.48
CA GLY A 111 -22.59 0.17 16.29
C GLY A 111 -21.62 -0.60 15.39
N LEU A 112 -20.42 -0.87 15.88
CA LEU A 112 -19.42 -1.70 15.18
C LEU A 112 -19.47 -3.19 15.60
N LEU A 113 -20.27 -3.50 16.61
CA LEU A 113 -20.56 -4.84 17.11
C LEU A 113 -22.10 -5.02 17.17
N ASP A 114 -22.64 -5.80 18.11
CA ASP A 114 -24.09 -5.94 18.27
C ASP A 114 -24.70 -4.70 18.93
N ARG A 115 -23.95 -4.04 19.82
CA ARG A 115 -24.38 -2.86 20.57
C ARG A 115 -23.30 -1.78 20.55
N LYS A 116 -23.72 -0.53 20.72
CA LYS A 116 -22.78 0.57 20.94
C LYS A 116 -22.01 0.36 22.24
N ARG A 117 -20.78 0.86 22.26
CA ARG A 117 -19.92 0.86 23.46
C ARG A 117 -19.53 -0.53 23.95
N GLU A 118 -19.67 -1.55 23.11
CA GLU A 118 -18.99 -2.83 23.30
C GLU A 118 -17.49 -2.63 23.10
N HIS A 119 -16.66 -3.31 23.88
CA HIS A 119 -15.24 -3.01 23.99
C HIS A 119 -14.38 -3.82 23.04
N ILE A 120 -13.27 -3.23 22.61
CA ILE A 120 -12.09 -3.92 22.08
C ILE A 120 -11.02 -3.95 23.17
N ARG A 121 -10.43 -5.13 23.36
CA ARG A 121 -9.32 -5.38 24.29
C ARG A 121 -8.12 -5.91 23.54
N ILE A 122 -6.97 -5.26 23.75
CA ILE A 122 -5.71 -5.67 23.15
C ILE A 122 -4.75 -6.11 24.26
N TYR A 123 -4.49 -7.41 24.34
CA TYR A 123 -3.55 -8.01 25.28
C TYR A 123 -2.18 -8.12 24.62
N LEU A 124 -1.14 -7.64 25.29
CA LEU A 124 0.23 -7.64 24.77
C LEU A 124 1.14 -8.41 25.73
N ASP A 125 2.14 -9.07 25.14
CA ASP A 125 3.25 -9.72 25.84
C ASP A 125 2.87 -10.75 26.90
N GLY A 126 1.76 -11.47 26.68
CA GLY A 126 1.25 -12.47 27.62
C GLY A 126 0.72 -11.90 28.94
N LYS A 127 0.52 -10.58 29.04
CA LYS A 127 -0.04 -9.94 30.24
C LYS A 127 -1.52 -10.29 30.40
N ALA A 128 -1.93 -10.55 31.64
CA ALA A 128 -3.33 -10.86 31.97
C ALA A 128 -4.26 -9.64 31.83
N HIS A 129 -3.73 -8.43 32.03
CA HIS A 129 -4.47 -7.18 31.82
C HIS A 129 -4.22 -6.66 30.40
N PRO A 130 -5.27 -6.19 29.70
CA PRO A 130 -5.10 -5.63 28.37
C PRO A 130 -4.29 -4.33 28.44
N ALA A 131 -3.49 -4.06 27.40
CA ALA A 131 -2.78 -2.80 27.22
C ALA A 131 -3.70 -1.68 26.68
N LEU A 132 -4.89 -2.05 26.20
CA LEU A 132 -5.96 -1.15 25.77
C LEU A 132 -7.30 -1.85 26.01
N ASP A 133 -8.24 -1.16 26.66
CA ASP A 133 -9.63 -1.61 26.86
C ASP A 133 -10.58 -0.41 26.72
N ILE A 134 -11.16 -0.23 25.53
CA ILE A 134 -12.04 0.91 25.20
C ILE A 134 -13.22 0.44 24.35
N PRO A 135 -14.33 1.19 24.31
CA PRO A 135 -15.35 1.06 23.28
C PRO A 135 -14.76 1.00 21.86
N VAL A 136 -15.21 0.06 21.02
CA VAL A 136 -14.66 -0.09 19.66
C VAL A 136 -14.79 1.20 18.84
N GLU A 137 -15.88 1.95 19.00
CA GLU A 137 -16.08 3.21 18.29
C GLU A 137 -15.09 4.31 18.71
N GLU A 138 -14.60 4.28 19.96
CA GLU A 138 -13.64 5.28 20.46
C GLU A 138 -12.27 5.15 19.78
N LEU A 139 -11.91 3.94 19.34
CA LEU A 139 -10.70 3.68 18.54
C LEU A 139 -10.63 4.52 17.26
N PHE A 140 -11.80 4.91 16.73
CA PHE A 140 -11.93 5.61 15.44
C PHE A 140 -12.47 7.03 15.57
N SER A 141 -12.73 7.47 16.80
CA SER A 141 -13.45 8.72 17.10
C SER A 141 -12.65 9.99 16.81
N GLY A 142 -11.32 9.91 16.89
CA GLY A 142 -10.47 11.11 16.91
C GLY A 142 -10.41 11.82 18.26
N ASP A 143 -11.36 11.55 19.16
CA ASP A 143 -11.50 12.20 20.47
C ASP A 143 -10.64 11.51 21.54
N HIS A 144 -10.37 10.21 21.37
CA HIS A 144 -9.48 9.49 22.26
C HIS A 144 -8.03 9.94 22.02
N SER A 145 -7.34 10.33 23.09
CA SER A 145 -6.01 10.97 23.02
C SER A 145 -4.87 10.06 22.52
N LEU A 146 -5.11 8.75 22.42
CA LEU A 146 -4.20 7.80 21.75
C LEU A 146 -4.56 7.56 20.27
N PHE A 147 -5.71 8.03 19.82
CA PHE A 147 -6.26 7.79 18.48
C PHE A 147 -6.73 9.10 17.83
N PRO A 148 -5.82 10.07 17.61
CA PRO A 148 -6.19 11.37 17.04
C PRO A 148 -6.50 11.29 15.54
N HIS A 149 -7.39 12.14 15.06
CA HIS A 149 -7.51 12.41 13.63
C HIS A 149 -6.24 13.10 13.09
N PRO A 150 -5.82 12.81 11.85
CA PRO A 150 -6.41 11.87 10.90
C PRO A 150 -5.67 10.52 10.86
N LEU A 151 -4.98 10.12 11.95
CA LEU A 151 -4.40 8.78 12.07
C LEU A 151 -5.47 7.71 12.20
N VAL A 152 -6.63 8.11 12.69
CA VAL A 152 -7.86 7.35 12.61
C VAL A 152 -8.86 8.07 11.74
N VAL A 153 -9.74 7.34 11.07
CA VAL A 153 -10.75 7.88 10.17
C VAL A 153 -12.04 7.08 10.34
N ARG A 154 -13.16 7.80 10.42
CA ARG A 154 -14.50 7.27 10.21
C ARG A 154 -15.09 8.00 9.01
N GLY A 155 -15.30 7.29 7.91
CA GLY A 155 -15.69 7.93 6.66
C GLY A 155 -16.02 6.93 5.57
N SER A 156 -16.90 7.32 4.65
CA SER A 156 -17.35 6.48 3.52
C SER A 156 -17.76 5.06 3.94
N GLY A 157 -18.37 4.95 5.13
CA GLY A 157 -18.81 3.69 5.73
C GLY A 157 -17.75 2.86 6.46
N GLY A 158 -16.46 3.14 6.29
CA GLY A 158 -15.37 2.44 6.97
C GLY A 158 -14.84 3.16 8.22
N PHE A 159 -14.19 2.38 9.08
CA PHE A 159 -13.61 2.81 10.35
C PHE A 159 -12.19 2.25 10.43
N VAL A 160 -11.18 3.10 10.33
CA VAL A 160 -9.78 2.67 10.28
C VAL A 160 -8.92 3.40 11.30
N SER A 161 -8.00 2.67 11.92
CA SER A 161 -6.92 3.21 12.74
C SER A 161 -5.58 2.76 12.17
N TYR A 162 -4.69 3.71 11.93
CA TYR A 162 -3.29 3.51 11.55
C TYR A 162 -2.33 3.75 12.72
N VAL A 163 -2.86 3.93 13.95
CA VAL A 163 -2.01 4.10 15.13
C VAL A 163 -1.27 2.79 15.40
N PRO A 164 0.08 2.82 15.46
CA PRO A 164 0.85 1.61 15.62
C PRO A 164 0.72 1.09 17.06
N ILE A 165 0.49 -0.20 17.21
CA ILE A 165 0.44 -0.89 18.51
C ILE A 165 1.56 -1.95 18.54
N PRO A 166 2.80 -1.54 18.87
CA PRO A 166 3.95 -2.44 19.01
C PRO A 166 3.83 -3.42 20.20
N PHE A 167 4.44 -4.60 20.07
CA PHE A 167 4.55 -5.62 21.11
C PHE A 167 5.81 -6.49 20.94
N ARG A 168 6.30 -7.08 22.04
CA ARG A 168 7.58 -7.78 22.11
C ARG A 168 7.47 -9.29 22.00
N SER A 169 6.46 -9.91 22.61
CA SER A 169 6.36 -11.38 22.65
C SER A 169 5.02 -11.95 22.15
N GLY A 170 4.01 -11.11 21.97
CA GLY A 170 2.79 -11.48 21.27
C GLY A 170 1.66 -10.48 21.47
N CYS A 171 0.59 -10.64 20.69
CA CYS A 171 -0.64 -9.87 20.84
C CYS A 171 -1.88 -10.77 20.74
N LYS A 172 -2.95 -10.41 21.43
CA LYS A 172 -4.30 -10.96 21.25
C LYS A 172 -5.33 -9.82 21.22
N VAL A 173 -6.10 -9.74 20.15
CA VAL A 173 -7.19 -8.75 19.96
C VAL A 173 -8.53 -9.44 20.18
N VAL A 174 -9.30 -8.92 21.13
CA VAL A 174 -10.59 -9.48 21.56
C VAL A 174 -11.66 -8.39 21.50
N VAL A 175 -12.86 -8.73 21.08
CA VAL A 175 -14.02 -7.83 21.16
C VAL A 175 -15.15 -8.45 21.97
N ASP A 176 -15.94 -7.60 22.62
CA ASP A 176 -17.10 -8.03 23.41
C ASP A 176 -18.12 -8.80 22.54
N GLY A 177 -18.64 -9.88 23.12
CA GLY A 177 -19.69 -10.67 22.49
C GLY A 177 -19.26 -11.36 21.20
N GLN A 178 -20.26 -11.70 20.39
CA GLN A 178 -20.10 -12.49 19.16
C GLN A 178 -20.60 -11.77 17.91
N GLY A 179 -20.99 -10.50 18.07
CA GLY A 179 -21.67 -9.69 17.06
C GLY A 179 -20.80 -9.14 15.93
N VAL A 180 -19.47 -9.22 16.06
CA VAL A 180 -18.52 -8.81 15.02
C VAL A 180 -18.84 -9.47 13.67
N ARG A 181 -18.77 -8.67 12.59
CA ARG A 181 -19.05 -9.12 11.21
C ARG A 181 -17.87 -8.88 10.29
N PHE A 182 -17.60 -7.63 9.95
CA PHE A 182 -16.56 -7.26 9.00
C PHE A 182 -15.40 -6.60 9.75
N TYR A 183 -14.22 -7.18 9.63
CA TYR A 183 -13.00 -6.58 10.19
C TYR A 183 -11.76 -7.00 9.39
N GLN A 184 -10.73 -6.17 9.47
CA GLN A 184 -9.40 -6.47 8.96
C GLN A 184 -8.36 -5.90 9.93
N ILE A 185 -7.41 -6.72 10.35
CA ILE A 185 -6.29 -6.36 11.23
C ILE A 185 -5.00 -6.73 10.51
N GLY A 186 -4.18 -5.72 10.22
CA GLY A 186 -2.86 -5.86 9.62
C GLY A 186 -1.77 -5.79 10.67
N ILE A 187 -0.93 -6.83 10.73
CA ILE A 187 0.19 -6.94 11.66
C ILE A 187 1.49 -7.13 10.87
N LEU A 188 2.53 -6.40 11.27
CA LEU A 188 3.89 -6.63 10.81
C LEU A 188 4.62 -7.46 11.85
N GLN A 189 4.87 -8.74 11.54
CA GLN A 189 5.65 -9.63 12.40
C GLN A 189 7.14 -9.35 12.21
N LEU A 190 7.86 -9.22 13.31
CA LEU A 190 9.29 -8.95 13.32
C LEU A 190 10.06 -10.24 13.63
N PRO A 191 11.27 -10.43 13.06
CA PRO A 191 12.07 -11.62 13.33
C PRO A 191 12.68 -11.64 14.73
N ARG A 192 12.69 -10.49 15.41
CA ARG A 192 13.26 -10.26 16.74
C ARG A 192 12.73 -8.94 17.30
N GLU A 193 12.78 -8.77 18.62
CA GLU A 193 12.22 -7.58 19.30
C GLU A 193 12.85 -6.27 18.82
N GLY A 194 14.15 -6.26 18.51
CA GLY A 194 14.83 -5.06 18.02
C GLY A 194 14.71 -3.89 19.02
N SER A 195 14.20 -2.75 18.56
CA SER A 195 13.97 -1.53 19.37
C SER A 195 12.51 -1.34 19.78
N VAL A 196 11.67 -2.36 19.61
CA VAL A 196 10.23 -2.27 19.85
C VAL A 196 9.95 -2.10 21.34
N ALA A 197 9.17 -1.07 21.66
CA ALA A 197 8.62 -0.86 22.99
C ALA A 197 7.14 -1.16 22.95
N SER A 198 6.65 -2.03 23.83
CA SER A 198 5.24 -2.41 23.84
C SER A 198 4.34 -1.21 24.10
N PHE A 199 3.24 -1.13 23.36
CA PHE A 199 2.23 -0.10 23.53
C PHE A 199 1.67 -0.10 24.96
N THR A 200 1.32 1.08 25.46
CA THR A 200 0.65 1.26 26.74
C THR A 200 -0.36 2.40 26.66
N ASP A 201 -1.50 2.22 27.30
CA ASP A 201 -2.52 3.25 27.49
C ASP A 201 -2.27 4.16 28.70
N ALA A 202 -1.18 3.91 29.44
CA ALA A 202 -0.78 4.72 30.58
C ALA A 202 -0.73 6.22 30.22
N PRO A 203 -0.76 7.13 31.21
CA PRO A 203 -0.56 8.56 31.00
C PRO A 203 0.88 8.88 30.56
N ASP A 204 1.30 8.39 29.39
CA ASP A 204 2.60 8.58 28.79
C ASP A 204 2.58 9.86 27.93
N THR A 205 3.11 10.94 28.51
CA THR A 205 3.18 12.25 27.83
C THR A 205 3.99 12.17 26.52
N PRO A 206 5.17 11.52 26.46
CA PRO A 206 5.90 11.27 25.21
C PRO A 206 5.09 10.66 24.06
N LEU A 207 4.41 9.53 24.28
CA LEU A 207 3.64 8.86 23.22
C LEU A 207 2.52 9.77 22.67
N ARG A 208 1.77 10.41 23.57
CA ARG A 208 0.66 11.30 23.21
C ARG A 208 1.14 12.52 22.44
N GLU A 209 2.27 13.09 22.83
CA GLU A 209 2.87 14.22 22.12
C GLU A 209 3.38 13.81 20.73
N GLU A 210 3.97 12.63 20.59
CA GLU A 210 4.41 12.14 19.28
C GLU A 210 3.21 11.84 18.35
N LEU A 211 2.14 11.23 18.86
CA LEU A 211 0.87 11.06 18.14
C LEU A 211 0.31 12.40 17.67
N ARG A 212 0.29 13.42 18.54
CA ARG A 212 -0.17 14.78 18.19
C ARG A 212 0.67 15.40 17.08
N ARG A 213 2.00 15.24 17.12
CA ARG A 213 2.90 15.73 16.06
C ARG A 213 2.64 15.02 14.74
N THR A 214 2.55 13.70 14.75
CA THR A 214 2.27 12.90 13.55
C THR A 214 0.90 13.25 12.96
N ALA A 215 -0.14 13.39 13.78
CA ALA A 215 -1.45 13.83 13.36
C ALA A 215 -1.45 15.23 12.72
N ALA A 216 -0.64 16.16 13.25
CA ALA A 216 -0.46 17.48 12.65
C ALA A 216 0.21 17.40 11.27
N VAL A 217 1.19 16.50 11.08
CA VAL A 217 1.78 16.25 9.76
C VAL A 217 0.77 15.68 8.78
N TRP A 218 -0.02 14.67 9.19
CA TRP A 218 -1.01 14.08 8.28
C TRP A 218 -2.16 15.05 7.94
N SER A 219 -2.48 15.98 8.83
CA SER A 219 -3.47 17.04 8.58
C SER A 219 -3.00 18.06 7.55
N ASP A 220 -1.71 18.41 7.57
CA ASP A 220 -1.09 19.35 6.64
C ASP A 220 0.31 18.86 6.21
N PRO A 221 0.38 17.86 5.30
CA PRO A 221 1.64 17.25 4.87
C PRO A 221 2.67 18.26 4.36
N GLU A 222 2.21 19.35 3.75
CA GLU A 222 3.08 20.36 3.17
C GLU A 222 3.82 21.20 4.22
N LYS A 223 3.19 21.45 5.37
CA LYS A 223 3.84 22.16 6.47
C LYS A 223 4.59 21.23 7.41
N GLY A 224 4.07 20.02 7.61
CA GLY A 224 4.50 19.14 8.67
C GLY A 224 5.57 18.12 8.30
N MET A 225 5.74 17.78 7.02
CA MET A 225 6.67 16.71 6.68
C MET A 225 8.12 17.10 6.94
N PRO A 226 8.91 16.21 7.60
CA PRO A 226 10.33 16.42 7.89
C PRO A 226 11.16 16.66 6.62
N ASP A 227 10.67 16.27 5.44
CA ASP A 227 11.37 16.39 4.16
C ASP A 227 11.54 17.84 3.67
N ARG A 228 11.08 18.84 4.44
CA ARG A 228 11.51 20.24 4.33
C ARG A 228 12.73 20.59 5.19
N ALA A 229 13.38 19.59 5.79
CA ALA A 229 14.63 19.73 6.53
C ALA A 229 15.78 20.22 5.63
N THR A 230 16.77 20.80 6.29
CA THR A 230 18.05 21.26 5.74
C THR A 230 18.60 20.36 4.63
N GLY A 231 18.88 20.93 3.46
CA GLY A 231 19.54 20.24 2.35
C GLY A 231 18.62 19.74 1.23
N LEU A 232 17.33 20.08 1.24
CA LEU A 232 16.45 19.91 0.08
C LEU A 232 16.91 20.82 -1.08
N LEU A 233 17.03 20.24 -2.27
CA LEU A 233 17.45 20.91 -3.50
C LEU A 233 16.36 20.72 -4.57
N ASP A 234 16.27 21.68 -5.50
CA ASP A 234 15.32 21.64 -6.60
C ASP A 234 16.05 21.42 -7.94
N ALA A 235 15.56 20.47 -8.73
CA ALA A 235 15.88 20.35 -10.15
C ALA A 235 14.63 20.71 -10.96
N LYS A 236 14.66 21.88 -11.58
CA LYS A 236 13.54 22.44 -12.35
C LYS A 236 13.76 22.25 -13.85
N TYR A 237 12.72 21.79 -14.54
CA TYR A 237 12.71 21.58 -15.98
C TYR A 237 11.49 22.26 -16.58
N GLU A 238 11.71 23.15 -17.53
CA GLU A 238 10.63 23.65 -18.39
C GLU A 238 10.42 22.65 -19.53
N VAL A 239 9.16 22.35 -19.80
CA VAL A 239 8.76 21.39 -20.83
C VAL A 239 7.87 22.12 -21.82
N GLU A 240 8.26 22.09 -23.08
CA GLU A 240 7.47 22.56 -24.21
C GLU A 240 7.64 21.55 -25.33
N GLY A 241 6.56 20.80 -25.59
CA GLY A 241 6.57 19.66 -26.48
C GLY A 241 5.53 19.79 -27.58
N LEU A 242 5.92 19.41 -28.79
CA LEU A 242 4.99 19.20 -29.90
C LEU A 242 4.29 17.84 -29.74
N GLY A 243 3.20 17.59 -30.47
CA GLY A 243 2.60 16.25 -30.51
C GLY A 243 3.57 15.20 -31.08
N GLY A 244 3.55 13.99 -30.52
CA GLY A 244 4.42 12.87 -30.90
C GLY A 244 5.87 13.04 -30.48
N SER A 245 6.16 13.87 -29.48
CA SER A 245 7.53 14.16 -29.02
C SER A 245 7.91 13.42 -27.74
N THR A 246 9.22 13.22 -27.57
CA THR A 246 9.82 12.62 -26.37
C THR A 246 10.76 13.65 -25.72
N HIS A 247 10.59 13.85 -24.42
CA HIS A 247 11.42 14.72 -23.61
C HIS A 247 12.17 13.90 -22.57
N ARG A 248 13.50 14.00 -22.57
CA ARG A 248 14.38 13.24 -21.68
C ARG A 248 15.23 14.19 -20.84
N TYR A 249 15.25 13.94 -19.53
CA TYR A 249 15.98 14.73 -18.55
C TYR A 249 16.87 13.82 -17.72
N VAL A 250 18.16 14.11 -17.68
CA VAL A 250 19.08 13.50 -16.72
C VAL A 250 18.94 14.28 -15.42
N LEU A 251 18.58 13.58 -14.34
CA LEU A 251 18.47 14.17 -13.02
C LEU A 251 19.87 14.45 -12.43
N PRO A 252 19.98 15.34 -11.41
CA PRO A 252 21.27 15.66 -10.82
C PRO A 252 22.07 14.41 -10.41
N PRO A 253 23.37 14.33 -10.68
CA PRO A 253 24.14 13.11 -10.48
C PRO A 253 24.29 12.71 -9.00
N GLY A 254 24.50 11.42 -8.76
CA GLY A 254 25.02 10.88 -7.50
C GLY A 254 24.02 10.07 -6.68
N PRO A 255 24.39 9.73 -5.43
CA PRO A 255 23.42 9.25 -4.48
C PRO A 255 22.50 10.39 -4.09
N ALA A 256 21.24 10.27 -4.47
CA ALA A 256 20.20 11.20 -4.09
C ALA A 256 18.85 10.49 -4.00
N THR A 257 17.97 11.05 -3.18
CA THR A 257 16.58 10.59 -3.06
C THR A 257 15.67 11.72 -3.46
N ILE A 258 14.89 11.51 -4.52
CA ILE A 258 13.78 12.40 -4.86
C ILE A 258 12.76 12.27 -3.74
N ARG A 259 12.39 13.39 -3.12
CA ARG A 259 11.36 13.48 -2.07
C ARG A 259 10.03 13.96 -2.60
N SER A 260 10.05 14.67 -3.74
CA SER A 260 8.84 14.98 -4.47
C SER A 260 9.15 15.18 -5.95
N LEU A 261 8.33 14.58 -6.80
CA LEU A 261 8.21 14.93 -8.21
C LEU A 261 6.94 15.77 -8.37
N GLU A 262 7.07 16.97 -8.92
CA GLU A 262 5.95 17.88 -9.14
C GLU A 262 5.81 18.24 -10.60
N VAL A 263 4.56 18.33 -11.07
CA VAL A 263 4.20 18.70 -12.43
C VAL A 263 3.19 19.85 -12.37
N THR A 264 3.50 20.96 -13.03
CA THR A 264 2.59 22.10 -13.18
C THR A 264 2.32 22.31 -14.67
N PRO A 265 1.19 21.81 -15.18
CA PRO A 265 0.77 22.09 -16.56
C PRO A 265 0.55 23.59 -16.78
N ALA A 266 0.91 24.08 -17.96
CA ALA A 266 0.47 25.39 -18.41
C ALA A 266 -1.03 25.34 -18.79
N PRO A 267 -1.77 26.46 -18.63
CA PRO A 267 -3.19 26.50 -18.94
C PRO A 267 -3.52 25.97 -20.34
N GLY A 268 -4.52 25.09 -20.44
CA GLY A 268 -4.99 24.53 -21.70
C GLY A 268 -4.21 23.31 -22.20
N THR A 269 -3.22 22.83 -21.44
CA THR A 269 -2.41 21.64 -21.79
C THR A 269 -2.60 20.48 -20.82
N GLU A 270 -3.48 20.61 -19.82
CA GLU A 270 -3.68 19.65 -18.73
C GLU A 270 -4.06 18.26 -19.26
N GLU A 271 -4.93 18.18 -20.27
CA GLU A 271 -5.34 16.90 -20.86
C GLU A 271 -4.21 16.21 -21.63
N ALA A 272 -3.26 16.97 -22.20
CA ALA A 272 -2.07 16.41 -22.83
C ALA A 272 -1.14 15.81 -21.76
N TRP A 273 -0.94 16.51 -20.64
CA TRP A 273 -0.19 16.00 -19.51
C TRP A 273 -0.83 14.75 -18.89
N LYS A 274 -2.15 14.73 -18.69
CA LYS A 274 -2.85 13.55 -18.14
C LYS A 274 -2.67 12.31 -19.04
N ALA A 275 -2.67 12.51 -20.36
CA ALA A 275 -2.51 11.45 -21.35
C ALA A 275 -1.04 11.09 -21.66
N ALA A 276 -0.07 11.93 -21.27
CA ALA A 276 1.34 11.66 -21.47
C ALA A 276 1.79 10.40 -20.70
N ARG A 277 2.94 9.85 -21.09
CA ARG A 277 3.54 8.68 -20.42
C ARG A 277 4.78 9.10 -19.66
N LEU A 278 4.83 8.77 -18.37
CA LEU A 278 5.99 8.98 -17.50
C LEU A 278 6.84 7.71 -17.46
N ARG A 279 8.12 7.87 -17.77
CA ARG A 279 9.13 6.83 -17.63
C ARG A 279 10.28 7.29 -16.76
N MET A 280 10.75 6.42 -15.86
CA MET A 280 11.96 6.69 -15.08
C MET A 280 12.87 5.47 -15.03
N ALA A 281 14.17 5.69 -15.15
CA ALA A 281 15.18 4.65 -15.06
C ALA A 281 16.23 4.99 -13.99
N TRP A 282 16.63 3.99 -13.22
CA TRP A 282 17.61 4.11 -12.14
C TRP A 282 18.91 3.39 -12.51
N GLU A 283 20.05 3.92 -12.05
CA GLU A 283 21.38 3.37 -12.29
C GLU A 283 21.73 3.18 -13.78
N ALA A 284 21.07 3.92 -14.66
CA ALA A 284 21.11 3.70 -16.10
C ALA A 284 21.62 4.92 -16.86
N ASP A 285 22.37 4.66 -17.93
CA ASP A 285 22.86 5.65 -18.89
C ASP A 285 21.83 5.93 -20.00
N ASP A 286 20.84 5.06 -20.13
CA ASP A 286 19.66 5.17 -21.01
C ASP A 286 18.36 4.79 -20.26
N ASP A 287 17.24 4.92 -20.95
CA ASP A 287 15.88 4.68 -20.47
C ASP A 287 15.22 3.44 -21.10
N SER A 288 16.03 2.52 -21.64
CA SER A 288 15.54 1.32 -22.35
C SER A 288 14.83 0.30 -21.45
N ALA A 289 15.16 0.29 -20.16
CA ALA A 289 14.57 -0.60 -19.15
C ALA A 289 14.03 0.23 -17.97
N PRO A 290 12.92 0.97 -18.17
CA PRO A 290 12.40 1.86 -17.15
C PRO A 290 11.87 1.08 -15.95
N ALA A 291 12.16 1.61 -14.77
CA ALA A 291 11.66 1.14 -13.49
C ALA A 291 10.27 1.69 -13.15
N VAL A 292 9.91 2.81 -13.76
CA VAL A 292 8.59 3.43 -13.74
C VAL A 292 8.12 3.53 -15.19
N ASP A 293 6.95 2.98 -15.51
CA ASP A 293 6.33 3.15 -16.84
C ASP A 293 4.81 3.19 -16.74
N VAL A 294 4.25 4.40 -16.75
CA VAL A 294 2.86 4.66 -16.35
C VAL A 294 2.26 5.85 -17.12
N PRO A 295 0.93 5.88 -17.36
CA PRO A 295 0.24 7.12 -17.73
C PRO A 295 0.46 8.19 -16.66
N LEU A 296 0.90 9.38 -17.05
CA LEU A 296 1.31 10.42 -16.13
C LEU A 296 0.14 10.88 -15.27
N GLY A 297 -1.05 11.14 -15.83
CA GLY A 297 -2.21 11.53 -15.03
C GLY A 297 -2.53 10.51 -13.92
N ALA A 298 -2.51 9.22 -14.26
CA ALA A 298 -2.77 8.15 -13.29
C ALA A 298 -1.66 8.01 -12.24
N ALA A 299 -0.40 8.25 -12.59
CA ALA A 299 0.73 8.29 -11.65
C ALA A 299 0.56 9.37 -10.57
N PHE A 300 -0.15 10.45 -10.90
CA PHE A 300 -0.51 11.54 -9.99
C PHE A 300 -1.94 11.43 -9.45
N GLY A 301 -2.56 10.24 -9.56
CA GLY A 301 -3.83 9.93 -8.93
C GLY A 301 -5.05 10.59 -9.60
N ILE A 302 -4.93 11.00 -10.86
CA ILE A 302 -5.99 11.65 -11.65
C ILE A 302 -6.67 10.60 -12.54
N ALA A 303 -7.99 10.51 -12.45
CA ALA A 303 -8.80 9.63 -13.30
C ALA A 303 -10.18 10.23 -13.55
N TYR A 304 -10.81 9.92 -14.69
CA TYR A 304 -12.21 10.23 -15.00
C TYR A 304 -12.67 11.67 -14.70
N GLY A 305 -11.79 12.66 -14.84
CA GLY A 305 -12.11 14.06 -14.51
C GLY A 305 -12.27 14.34 -13.02
N SER A 306 -11.65 13.52 -12.15
CA SER A 306 -11.65 13.68 -10.69
C SER A 306 -11.40 15.11 -10.26
N ALA A 307 -12.16 15.59 -9.26
CA ALA A 307 -11.86 16.85 -8.60
C ALA A 307 -10.46 16.80 -7.95
N PRO A 308 -9.74 17.93 -7.87
CA PRO A 308 -8.47 17.99 -7.15
C PRO A 308 -8.64 17.55 -5.70
N TYR A 309 -7.76 16.65 -5.24
CA TYR A 309 -7.72 16.20 -3.86
C TYR A 309 -6.27 16.20 -3.36
N ARG A 310 -6.13 16.12 -2.03
CA ARG A 310 -4.84 16.06 -1.37
C ARG A 310 -4.76 14.81 -0.51
N SER A 311 -3.72 14.02 -0.74
CA SER A 311 -3.33 12.92 0.15
C SER A 311 -1.88 13.13 0.59
N ILE A 312 -1.34 12.18 1.35
CA ILE A 312 0.00 12.30 1.90
C ILE A 312 1.08 12.11 0.83
N LEU A 313 0.91 11.14 -0.08
CA LEU A 313 1.90 10.82 -1.12
C LEU A 313 1.58 11.45 -2.47
N ILE A 314 0.33 11.35 -2.93
CA ILE A 314 -0.06 11.76 -4.28
C ILE A 314 -1.25 12.74 -4.22
N GLY A 315 -1.26 13.75 -5.08
CA GLY A 315 -2.41 14.62 -5.20
C GLY A 315 -2.12 15.90 -5.96
N GLN A 316 -2.99 16.89 -5.78
CA GLN A 316 -2.87 18.19 -6.44
C GLN A 316 -3.14 19.33 -5.46
N LYS A 317 -2.38 20.42 -5.62
CA LYS A 317 -2.65 21.70 -4.98
C LYS A 317 -2.30 22.85 -5.92
N ASP A 318 -3.19 23.83 -6.02
CA ASP A 318 -2.97 25.09 -6.76
C ASP A 318 -2.46 24.85 -8.20
N GLY A 319 -3.05 23.87 -8.90
CA GLY A 319 -2.66 23.50 -10.27
C GLY A 319 -1.43 22.59 -10.37
N THR A 320 -0.68 22.39 -9.29
CA THR A 320 0.52 21.52 -9.26
C THR A 320 0.17 20.12 -8.76
N TRP A 321 0.53 19.11 -9.53
CA TRP A 321 0.43 17.70 -9.17
C TRP A 321 1.70 17.27 -8.47
N TYR A 322 1.59 16.49 -7.40
CA TYR A 322 2.74 15.97 -6.66
C TYR A 322 2.67 14.45 -6.48
N ASP A 323 3.84 13.84 -6.55
CA ASP A 323 4.15 12.50 -6.09
C ASP A 323 5.30 12.64 -5.07
N ARG A 324 5.10 12.14 -3.84
CA ARG A 324 6.06 12.20 -2.73
C ARG A 324 6.60 10.82 -2.34
N TYR A 325 6.41 9.78 -3.16
CA TYR A 325 7.14 8.53 -2.95
C TYR A 325 8.65 8.82 -3.00
N PRO A 326 9.45 8.39 -2.00
CA PRO A 326 10.89 8.58 -2.07
C PRO A 326 11.49 7.76 -3.21
N MET A 327 12.26 8.38 -4.10
CA MET A 327 12.86 7.70 -5.25
C MET A 327 14.40 7.79 -5.15
N PRO A 328 15.05 6.86 -4.43
CA PRO A 328 16.49 6.83 -4.28
C PRO A 328 17.17 6.31 -5.56
N TYR A 329 18.29 6.93 -5.92
CA TYR A 329 19.23 6.47 -6.93
C TYR A 329 20.65 6.75 -6.42
N ARG A 330 21.61 5.90 -6.78
CA ARG A 330 23.00 5.90 -6.29
C ARG A 330 23.97 6.53 -7.29
N ARG A 331 23.71 6.38 -8.58
CA ARG A 331 24.56 6.95 -9.65
C ARG A 331 23.83 7.99 -10.47
N GLN A 332 22.74 7.58 -11.11
CA GLN A 332 22.04 8.38 -12.11
C GLN A 332 20.57 7.99 -12.17
N ALA A 333 19.73 8.98 -12.42
CA ALA A 333 18.32 8.78 -12.74
C ALA A 333 17.96 9.56 -14.01
N ILE A 334 17.11 8.95 -14.83
CA ILE A 334 16.58 9.56 -16.06
C ILE A 334 15.08 9.66 -15.90
N LEU A 335 14.53 10.85 -16.18
CA LEU A 335 13.10 11.09 -16.32
C LEU A 335 12.79 11.28 -17.80
N ARG A 336 11.73 10.63 -18.29
CA ARG A 336 11.24 10.77 -19.65
C ARG A 336 9.73 10.98 -19.68
N ILE A 337 9.31 11.91 -20.53
CA ILE A 337 7.92 12.18 -20.87
C ILE A 337 7.73 11.92 -22.35
N ASP A 338 6.78 11.05 -22.69
CA ASP A 338 6.29 10.88 -24.05
C ASP A 338 4.90 11.46 -24.19
N THR A 339 4.67 12.25 -25.23
CA THR A 339 3.37 12.88 -25.46
C THR A 339 2.92 12.77 -26.91
N GLU A 340 1.65 12.44 -27.11
CA GLU A 340 1.01 12.45 -28.43
C GLU A 340 0.42 13.82 -28.77
N LYS A 341 0.18 14.66 -27.75
CA LYS A 341 -0.43 15.99 -27.90
C LYS A 341 0.57 17.08 -27.50
N PRO A 342 0.47 18.29 -28.06
CA PRO A 342 1.26 19.42 -27.58
C PRO A 342 1.06 19.64 -26.08
N LEU A 343 2.15 19.83 -25.34
CA LEU A 343 2.11 20.13 -23.92
C LEU A 343 3.09 21.23 -23.55
N LYS A 344 2.79 21.95 -22.47
CA LYS A 344 3.66 22.97 -21.89
C LYS A 344 3.52 22.96 -20.38
N GLY A 345 4.60 23.20 -19.65
CA GLY A 345 4.55 23.26 -18.19
C GLY A 345 5.92 23.08 -17.56
N THR A 346 5.92 22.85 -16.26
CA THR A 346 7.15 22.69 -15.48
C THR A 346 7.14 21.35 -14.75
N ILE A 347 8.31 20.72 -14.66
CA ILE A 347 8.59 19.61 -13.76
C ILE A 347 9.58 20.08 -12.70
N VAL A 348 9.32 19.79 -11.42
CA VAL A 348 10.26 20.02 -10.32
C VAL A 348 10.52 18.71 -9.60
N ALA A 349 11.75 18.22 -9.63
CA ALA A 349 12.19 17.14 -8.75
C ALA A 349 12.87 17.77 -7.53
N ARG A 350 12.23 17.67 -6.37
CA ARG A 350 12.83 18.04 -5.08
C ARG A 350 13.56 16.84 -4.52
N TYR A 351 14.83 17.01 -4.14
CA TYR A 351 15.68 15.89 -3.74
C TYR A 351 16.68 16.25 -2.64
N VAL A 352 17.19 15.23 -1.97
CA VAL A 352 18.29 15.34 -0.99
C VAL A 352 19.48 14.50 -1.46
N LYS A 353 20.71 14.94 -1.15
CA LYS A 353 21.95 14.19 -1.43
C LYS A 353 22.23 13.11 -0.38
N GLN A 354 21.23 12.29 -0.07
CA GLN A 354 21.29 11.25 0.94
C GLN A 354 20.50 10.02 0.48
N VAL A 355 21.11 8.84 0.62
CA VAL A 355 20.52 7.54 0.32
C VAL A 355 20.95 6.58 1.42
N ALA A 356 20.01 5.90 2.07
CA ALA A 356 20.34 4.89 3.08
C ALA A 356 20.86 3.61 2.41
N ALA A 357 21.68 2.84 3.12
CA ALA A 357 22.29 1.63 2.56
C ALA A 357 21.24 0.60 2.10
N ASP A 358 20.15 0.50 2.86
CA ASP A 358 18.99 -0.38 2.68
C ASP A 358 17.82 0.29 1.94
N ASP A 359 18.02 1.46 1.32
CA ASP A 359 17.04 2.05 0.42
C ASP A 359 16.89 1.18 -0.85
N GLY A 360 15.66 0.74 -1.11
CA GLY A 360 15.25 0.07 -2.33
C GLY A 360 14.88 1.07 -3.43
N TYR A 361 14.85 0.61 -4.67
CA TYR A 361 14.48 1.43 -5.82
C TYR A 361 12.97 1.49 -5.98
N PHE A 362 12.44 2.71 -6.11
CA PHE A 362 11.02 2.95 -6.38
C PHE A 362 10.61 2.37 -7.72
N ARG A 363 9.43 1.77 -7.79
CA ARG A 363 8.85 1.18 -8.99
C ARG A 363 7.40 1.59 -9.10
N ALA A 364 6.97 1.81 -10.34
CA ALA A 364 5.56 1.96 -10.65
C ALA A 364 5.23 1.36 -12.01
N SER A 365 4.11 0.67 -12.11
CA SER A 365 3.71 0.05 -13.36
C SER A 365 2.21 0.10 -13.57
N TRP A 366 1.83 0.29 -14.83
CA TRP A 366 0.47 0.20 -15.30
C TRP A 366 -0.01 -1.26 -15.39
N ARG A 367 -1.25 -1.50 -14.97
CA ARG A 367 -1.99 -2.75 -15.14
C ARG A 367 -3.33 -2.42 -15.80
N GLU A 368 -3.76 -3.26 -16.72
CA GLU A 368 -5.04 -3.10 -17.41
C GLU A 368 -5.60 -4.45 -17.82
N ALA A 369 -6.90 -4.63 -17.59
CA ALA A 369 -7.71 -5.74 -18.09
C ALA A 369 -9.13 -5.21 -18.31
N THR A 370 -9.51 -5.06 -19.58
CA THR A 370 -10.77 -4.42 -19.98
C THR A 370 -11.54 -5.33 -20.95
N PRO A 371 -12.45 -6.19 -20.47
CA PRO A 371 -12.81 -6.39 -19.06
C PRO A 371 -11.78 -7.24 -18.29
N ALA A 372 -11.90 -7.26 -16.96
CA ALA A 372 -11.20 -8.20 -16.09
C ALA A 372 -11.56 -9.66 -16.46
N ARG A 373 -10.62 -10.58 -16.23
CA ARG A 373 -10.76 -11.98 -16.67
C ARG A 373 -11.58 -12.77 -15.67
N LYS A 374 -12.71 -13.33 -16.11
CA LYS A 374 -13.57 -14.19 -15.29
C LYS A 374 -12.77 -15.34 -14.66
N GLY A 375 -12.94 -15.53 -13.35
CA GLY A 375 -12.28 -16.59 -12.58
C GLY A 375 -10.81 -16.32 -12.21
N GLU A 376 -10.28 -15.14 -12.55
CA GLU A 376 -8.92 -14.72 -12.20
C GLU A 376 -8.96 -13.35 -11.52
N ASP A 377 -8.19 -13.19 -10.43
CA ASP A 377 -7.96 -11.90 -9.81
C ASP A 377 -7.38 -10.92 -10.84
N PHE A 378 -7.75 -9.63 -10.75
CA PHE A 378 -7.04 -8.58 -11.46
C PHE A 378 -5.64 -8.41 -10.84
N PRO A 379 -4.55 -8.67 -11.60
CA PRO A 379 -3.22 -8.72 -11.02
C PRO A 379 -2.65 -7.32 -10.78
N TRP A 380 -2.20 -7.08 -9.55
CA TRP A 380 -1.44 -5.87 -9.21
C TRP A 380 0.06 -6.10 -9.39
N LEU A 381 0.63 -7.07 -8.68
CA LEU A 381 2.08 -7.30 -8.66
C LEU A 381 2.39 -8.80 -8.61
N LYS A 382 3.24 -9.26 -9.52
CA LYS A 382 3.93 -10.55 -9.45
C LYS A 382 5.41 -10.30 -9.60
N GLN A 383 6.17 -10.52 -8.53
CA GLN A 383 7.59 -10.13 -8.46
C GLN A 383 8.40 -11.14 -7.65
N GLU A 384 9.63 -11.38 -8.12
CA GLU A 384 10.67 -12.10 -7.37
C GLU A 384 11.75 -11.14 -6.83
N GLY A 385 12.46 -11.60 -5.81
CA GLY A 385 13.46 -10.84 -5.08
C GLY A 385 12.88 -10.14 -3.85
N ARG A 386 13.70 -9.33 -3.20
CA ARG A 386 13.32 -8.59 -2.00
C ARG A 386 12.72 -7.23 -2.33
N GLY A 387 11.67 -6.86 -1.61
CA GLY A 387 10.95 -5.60 -1.80
C GLY A 387 9.80 -5.41 -0.82
N HIS A 388 8.96 -4.42 -1.10
CA HIS A 388 7.66 -4.27 -0.45
C HIS A 388 6.66 -3.54 -1.33
N PHE A 389 5.40 -3.98 -1.30
CA PHE A 389 4.29 -3.28 -1.93
C PHE A 389 4.00 -1.99 -1.16
N ALA A 390 3.84 -0.87 -1.87
CA ALA A 390 3.79 0.46 -1.28
C ALA A 390 2.49 1.22 -1.59
N GLY A 391 1.68 0.76 -2.53
CA GLY A 391 0.36 1.33 -2.78
C GLY A 391 -0.24 0.97 -4.13
N VAL A 392 -1.50 1.33 -4.31
CA VAL A 392 -2.22 1.18 -5.57
C VAL A 392 -3.21 2.32 -5.77
N PHE A 393 -3.30 2.81 -7.00
CA PHE A 393 -4.41 3.60 -7.50
C PHE A 393 -5.20 2.73 -8.49
N LEU A 394 -6.41 2.34 -8.12
CA LEU A 394 -7.29 1.47 -8.88
C LEU A 394 -8.39 2.30 -9.56
N MET A 395 -8.64 2.02 -10.83
CA MET A 395 -9.67 2.64 -11.63
C MET A 395 -10.52 1.55 -12.27
N THR A 396 -11.82 1.57 -11.98
CA THR A 396 -12.76 0.58 -12.47
C THR A 396 -13.93 1.23 -13.18
N GLU A 397 -14.43 0.58 -14.21
CA GLU A 397 -15.62 1.00 -14.94
C GLU A 397 -16.49 -0.21 -15.30
N GLY A 398 -17.81 -0.08 -15.19
CA GLY A 398 -18.71 -1.16 -15.57
C GLY A 398 -20.15 -0.70 -15.65
N THR A 399 -21.01 -1.54 -16.24
CA THR A 399 -22.44 -1.27 -16.40
C THR A 399 -23.26 -2.19 -15.51
N SER A 400 -23.90 -1.62 -14.50
CA SER A 400 -24.72 -2.37 -13.53
C SER A 400 -25.56 -1.42 -12.68
N LYS A 401 -26.55 -1.97 -11.96
CA LYS A 401 -27.37 -1.19 -11.02
C LYS A 401 -26.51 -0.52 -9.93
N LEU A 402 -25.58 -1.28 -9.36
CA LEU A 402 -24.58 -0.85 -8.38
C LEU A 402 -23.21 -1.43 -8.78
N PRO A 403 -22.08 -0.86 -8.35
CA PRO A 403 -20.75 -1.32 -8.74
C PRO A 403 -20.37 -2.64 -8.04
N TYR A 404 -21.08 -3.73 -8.32
CA TYR A 404 -20.94 -5.05 -7.67
C TYR A 404 -19.56 -5.68 -7.81
N TRP A 405 -18.74 -5.20 -8.75
CA TRP A 405 -17.34 -5.63 -8.83
C TRP A 405 -16.52 -5.21 -7.60
N LEU A 406 -17.01 -4.25 -6.80
CA LEU A 406 -16.38 -3.83 -5.55
C LEU A 406 -16.50 -4.86 -4.42
N GLU A 407 -17.27 -5.94 -4.55
CA GLU A 407 -17.22 -7.04 -3.56
C GLU A 407 -15.90 -7.81 -3.58
N GLY A 408 -15.03 -7.60 -4.57
CA GLY A 408 -13.86 -8.45 -4.74
C GLY A 408 -12.78 -8.25 -3.67
N ASP A 409 -12.28 -9.35 -3.10
CA ASP A 409 -11.26 -9.36 -2.06
C ASP A 409 -9.84 -9.08 -2.58
N ASP A 410 -9.06 -8.30 -1.83
CA ASP A 410 -7.63 -8.20 -2.04
C ASP A 410 -6.89 -9.44 -1.52
N ARG A 411 -5.86 -9.90 -2.24
CA ARG A 411 -5.08 -11.07 -1.85
C ARG A 411 -3.60 -10.79 -2.01
N PHE A 412 -2.84 -11.05 -0.95
CA PHE A 412 -1.39 -10.95 -0.95
C PHE A 412 -0.79 -12.29 -0.58
N ARG A 413 -0.23 -12.99 -1.57
CA ARG A 413 0.63 -14.15 -1.35
C ARG A 413 2.08 -13.68 -1.28
N VAL A 414 2.68 -13.77 -0.12
CA VAL A 414 4.04 -13.31 0.18
C VAL A 414 4.92 -14.51 0.52
N ASP A 415 6.06 -14.62 -0.15
CA ASP A 415 7.06 -15.66 0.05
C ASP A 415 6.49 -17.10 0.05
N GLY A 416 5.41 -17.31 -0.72
CA GLY A 416 4.71 -18.60 -0.89
C GLY A 416 3.48 -18.79 0.00
N THR A 417 3.18 -17.89 0.94
CA THR A 417 2.04 -18.00 1.88
C THR A 417 1.02 -16.92 1.60
N LEU A 418 -0.28 -17.25 1.66
CA LEU A 418 -1.34 -16.24 1.68
C LEU A 418 -1.24 -15.48 3.00
N ALA A 419 -0.66 -14.29 2.96
CA ALA A 419 -0.32 -13.49 4.13
C ALA A 419 -1.45 -12.53 4.50
N VAL A 420 -2.18 -12.02 3.51
CA VAL A 420 -3.34 -11.13 3.69
C VAL A 420 -4.44 -11.57 2.73
N HIS A 421 -5.67 -11.62 3.24
CA HIS A 421 -6.89 -11.79 2.47
C HIS A 421 -7.91 -10.76 2.95
N GLY A 422 -8.42 -9.97 2.01
CA GLY A 422 -9.42 -8.93 2.20
C GLY A 422 -10.82 -9.46 2.43
N THR A 423 -11.79 -8.56 2.33
CA THR A 423 -13.23 -8.80 2.53
C THR A 423 -14.13 -8.02 1.56
N GLY A 424 -13.51 -7.30 0.62
CA GLY A 424 -14.17 -6.40 -0.32
C GLY A 424 -13.20 -5.34 -0.84
N SER A 425 -13.45 -4.80 -2.03
CA SER A 425 -12.63 -3.75 -2.63
C SER A 425 -12.82 -2.44 -1.89
N GLU A 426 -14.06 -2.09 -1.53
CA GLU A 426 -14.31 -0.91 -0.69
C GLU A 426 -13.67 -1.05 0.68
N ASP A 427 -13.67 -2.26 1.24
CA ASP A 427 -13.06 -2.58 2.53
C ASP A 427 -11.53 -2.43 2.49
N TYR A 428 -10.90 -2.93 1.42
CA TYR A 428 -9.46 -2.73 1.15
C TYR A 428 -9.09 -1.24 1.12
N PHE A 429 -9.92 -0.42 0.48
CA PHE A 429 -9.77 1.04 0.43
C PHE A 429 -10.29 1.76 1.69
N ASN A 430 -10.54 1.02 2.77
CA ASN A 430 -10.98 1.47 4.10
C ASN A 430 -12.32 2.21 4.12
N CYS A 431 -13.12 2.01 3.10
CA CYS A 431 -14.52 2.42 3.07
C CYS A 431 -15.37 1.23 3.55
N GLY A 432 -16.68 1.24 3.30
CA GLY A 432 -17.54 0.12 3.64
C GLY A 432 -18.96 0.38 3.17
N TRP A 433 -19.71 -0.68 2.87
CA TRP A 433 -21.11 -0.58 2.47
C TRP A 433 -21.34 0.39 1.30
N TYR A 434 -20.81 0.04 0.13
CA TYR A 434 -21.13 0.81 -1.07
C TYR A 434 -22.62 0.75 -1.38
N ALA A 435 -23.16 1.84 -1.94
CA ALA A 435 -24.57 2.01 -2.28
C ALA A 435 -25.58 2.19 -1.11
N LEU A 436 -25.10 2.40 0.12
CA LEU A 436 -25.94 2.89 1.23
C LEU A 436 -25.75 4.39 1.45
N GLU A 437 -26.85 5.12 1.64
CA GLU A 437 -26.80 6.55 1.93
C GLU A 437 -25.98 6.82 3.19
N GLY A 438 -25.06 7.79 3.11
CA GLY A 438 -24.16 8.14 4.22
C GLY A 438 -22.98 7.17 4.41
N ARG A 439 -22.81 6.18 3.53
CA ARG A 439 -21.67 5.25 3.47
C ARG A 439 -20.78 5.60 2.27
N LEU A 440 -20.37 4.63 1.46
CA LEU A 440 -19.75 4.90 0.17
C LEU A 440 -20.84 5.14 -0.88
N ASP A 441 -21.27 6.40 -0.97
CA ASP A 441 -22.28 6.89 -1.91
C ASP A 441 -21.81 8.10 -2.74
N ARG A 442 -20.60 8.60 -2.46
CA ARG A 442 -19.96 9.74 -3.13
C ARG A 442 -18.43 9.68 -2.96
N PRO A 443 -17.66 10.49 -3.71
CA PRO A 443 -16.22 10.59 -3.50
C PRO A 443 -15.87 10.97 -2.05
N GLY A 444 -14.82 10.37 -1.50
CA GLY A 444 -14.29 10.63 -0.16
C GLY A 444 -12.80 10.38 -0.14
N THR A 445 -12.01 11.37 0.24
CA THR A 445 -10.53 11.31 0.20
C THR A 445 -9.94 11.56 1.58
N TYR A 446 -8.92 10.78 1.94
CA TYR A 446 -8.26 10.78 3.24
C TYR A 446 -6.73 10.73 3.07
N PRO A 447 -5.92 10.92 4.12
CA PRO A 447 -4.47 11.07 3.94
C PRO A 447 -3.78 9.91 3.22
N VAL A 448 -4.21 8.67 3.45
CA VAL A 448 -3.57 7.46 2.88
C VAL A 448 -4.53 6.56 2.10
N HIS A 449 -5.80 6.91 1.99
CA HIS A 449 -6.78 6.11 1.25
C HIS A 449 -7.97 6.95 0.78
N GLY A 450 -8.79 6.39 -0.10
CA GLY A 450 -10.11 6.93 -0.40
C GLY A 450 -10.55 6.67 -1.83
N PHE A 451 -11.75 7.14 -2.15
CA PHE A 451 -12.36 7.12 -3.48
C PHE A 451 -12.36 8.55 -4.04
N SER A 452 -11.45 8.83 -4.98
CA SER A 452 -11.40 10.13 -5.65
C SER A 452 -12.48 10.28 -6.72
N VAL A 453 -13.01 9.16 -7.23
CA VAL A 453 -14.15 9.11 -8.15
C VAL A 453 -15.12 8.03 -7.67
N TYR A 454 -16.40 8.38 -7.61
CA TYR A 454 -17.50 7.45 -7.37
C TYR A 454 -18.75 8.06 -8.05
N GLN A 455 -18.97 7.71 -9.31
CA GLN A 455 -20.00 8.34 -10.15
C GLN A 455 -20.77 7.34 -11.00
N ASN A 456 -22.05 7.62 -11.23
CA ASN A 456 -22.96 6.85 -12.07
C ASN A 456 -23.51 7.74 -13.19
N GLN A 457 -23.41 7.27 -14.44
CA GLN A 457 -23.89 7.94 -15.65
C GLN A 457 -24.85 7.03 -16.42
N GLY A 458 -26.08 6.85 -15.90
CA GLY A 458 -27.10 6.04 -16.57
C GLY A 458 -26.73 4.55 -16.62
N GLU A 459 -26.40 3.97 -15.46
CA GLU A 459 -25.96 2.58 -15.23
C GLU A 459 -24.48 2.31 -15.50
N ARG A 460 -23.77 3.22 -16.16
CA ARG A 460 -22.30 3.17 -16.27
C ARG A 460 -21.67 3.79 -15.03
N TRP A 461 -21.01 3.00 -14.20
CA TRP A 461 -20.23 3.50 -13.08
C TRP A 461 -18.77 3.71 -13.46
N GLN A 462 -18.20 4.80 -12.95
CA GLN A 462 -16.77 5.04 -12.93
C GLN A 462 -16.34 5.25 -11.49
N VAL A 463 -15.34 4.48 -11.07
CA VAL A 463 -14.84 4.47 -9.70
C VAL A 463 -13.33 4.52 -9.74
N ALA A 464 -12.73 5.38 -8.93
CA ALA A 464 -11.28 5.45 -8.74
C ALA A 464 -10.96 5.56 -7.26
N ALA A 465 -10.09 4.68 -6.79
CA ALA A 465 -9.73 4.55 -5.38
C ALA A 465 -8.22 4.41 -5.21
N TYR A 466 -7.69 4.89 -4.09
CA TYR A 466 -6.28 4.72 -3.73
C TYR A 466 -6.13 4.20 -2.32
N ARG A 467 -5.04 3.46 -2.11
CA ARG A 467 -4.48 3.16 -0.79
C ARG A 467 -2.96 3.23 -0.87
N TRP A 468 -2.39 4.11 -0.07
CA TRP A 468 -0.95 4.28 0.11
C TRP A 468 -0.53 3.49 1.33
N HIS A 469 0.22 2.42 1.11
CA HIS A 469 0.79 1.60 2.18
C HIS A 469 2.02 2.29 2.80
N LEU A 470 1.86 3.56 3.19
CA LEU A 470 2.81 4.30 4.00
C LEU A 470 2.87 3.75 5.45
N PRO A 471 1.73 3.60 6.16
CA PRO A 471 1.75 3.09 7.54
C PRO A 471 1.96 1.56 7.60
N ASP A 472 1.58 0.85 6.54
CA ASP A 472 1.50 -0.60 6.49
C ASP A 472 2.03 -1.22 5.16
N PRO A 473 3.28 -0.98 4.75
CA PRO A 473 3.89 -1.68 3.60
C PRO A 473 3.76 -3.19 3.71
N VAL A 474 3.61 -3.89 2.59
CA VAL A 474 3.57 -5.36 2.56
C VAL A 474 4.93 -5.88 2.08
N PRO A 475 5.86 -6.22 3.01
CA PRO A 475 7.20 -6.66 2.63
C PRO A 475 7.23 -8.10 2.15
N PHE A 476 8.18 -8.39 1.27
CA PHE A 476 8.48 -9.71 0.77
C PHE A 476 9.99 -9.89 0.64
N SER A 477 10.49 -11.05 1.07
CA SER A 477 11.93 -11.35 1.05
C SER A 477 12.37 -12.10 -0.21
N ARG A 478 11.44 -12.84 -0.83
CA ARG A 478 11.67 -13.70 -2.00
C ARG A 478 10.67 -13.45 -3.11
N SER A 479 9.38 -13.31 -2.80
CA SER A 479 8.36 -13.12 -3.83
C SER A 479 7.05 -12.54 -3.30
N ILE A 480 6.31 -11.91 -4.20
CA ILE A 480 4.93 -11.45 -3.97
C ILE A 480 4.08 -11.76 -5.19
N GLU A 481 2.86 -12.24 -4.94
CA GLU A 481 1.74 -12.26 -5.89
C GLU A 481 0.57 -11.54 -5.21
N ALA A 482 0.20 -10.38 -5.73
CA ALA A 482 -0.85 -9.53 -5.21
C ALA A 482 -1.85 -9.18 -6.31
N GLY A 483 -3.12 -9.18 -5.96
CA GLY A 483 -4.24 -8.84 -6.85
C GLY A 483 -5.52 -8.60 -6.07
N ILE A 484 -6.59 -8.38 -6.80
CA ILE A 484 -7.92 -8.15 -6.25
C ILE A 484 -8.96 -8.86 -7.08
N GLU A 485 -9.97 -9.44 -6.44
CA GLU A 485 -11.08 -10.03 -7.17
C GLU A 485 -11.97 -8.96 -7.83
N HIS A 486 -12.82 -9.37 -8.77
CA HIS A 486 -13.87 -8.53 -9.34
C HIS A 486 -15.23 -9.18 -9.12
N GLY A 487 -15.93 -8.67 -8.11
CA GLY A 487 -17.08 -9.37 -7.51
C GLY A 487 -16.64 -10.51 -6.60
N GLY A 488 -17.59 -11.09 -5.88
CA GLY A 488 -17.27 -12.02 -4.79
C GLY A 488 -16.68 -13.36 -5.20
N GLN A 489 -16.61 -13.68 -6.50
CA GLN A 489 -15.96 -14.88 -7.03
C GLN A 489 -15.28 -14.64 -8.38
N ASN A 490 -14.77 -13.42 -8.64
CA ASN A 490 -14.22 -13.04 -9.95
C ASN A 490 -15.24 -13.22 -11.10
N ASP A 491 -16.49 -12.85 -10.87
CA ASP A 491 -17.62 -13.14 -11.75
C ASP A 491 -18.37 -11.90 -12.26
N VAL A 492 -18.01 -10.70 -11.79
CA VAL A 492 -18.63 -9.44 -12.21
C VAL A 492 -17.76 -8.75 -13.26
N ALA A 493 -18.25 -8.69 -14.49
CA ALA A 493 -17.57 -8.02 -15.58
C ALA A 493 -17.44 -6.50 -15.32
N ALA A 494 -16.19 -6.02 -15.30
CA ALA A 494 -15.85 -4.61 -15.26
C ALA A 494 -14.44 -4.41 -15.84
N ASP A 495 -14.19 -3.22 -16.37
CA ASP A 495 -12.87 -2.78 -16.80
C ASP A 495 -12.04 -2.41 -15.58
N TYR A 496 -10.84 -2.99 -15.46
CA TYR A 496 -9.91 -2.70 -14.37
C TYR A 496 -8.61 -2.11 -14.92
N ARG A 497 -8.16 -1.03 -14.29
CA ARG A 497 -6.90 -0.35 -14.55
C ARG A 497 -6.25 0.03 -13.24
N ALA A 498 -4.93 -0.06 -13.14
CA ALA A 498 -4.24 0.38 -11.94
C ALA A 498 -2.84 0.92 -12.20
N VAL A 499 -2.41 1.86 -11.36
CA VAL A 499 -1.00 2.14 -11.12
C VAL A 499 -0.62 1.49 -9.80
N VAL A 500 0.36 0.58 -9.85
CA VAL A 500 0.86 -0.16 -8.70
C VAL A 500 2.23 0.38 -8.33
N PHE A 501 2.45 0.68 -7.05
CA PHE A 501 3.67 1.28 -6.50
C PHE A 501 4.36 0.31 -5.55
N TRP A 502 5.68 0.09 -5.70
CA TRP A 502 6.45 -0.79 -4.83
C TRP A 502 7.93 -0.41 -4.78
N TYR A 503 8.67 -1.02 -3.87
CA TYR A 503 10.13 -0.92 -3.81
C TYR A 503 10.77 -2.27 -4.11
N SER A 504 11.91 -2.24 -4.80
CA SER A 504 12.70 -3.43 -5.11
C SER A 504 14.17 -3.22 -4.75
N GLU A 505 14.84 -4.27 -4.26
CA GLU A 505 16.29 -4.26 -4.06
C GLU A 505 17.07 -4.06 -5.36
N ARG A 506 16.50 -4.49 -6.50
CA ARG A 506 17.14 -4.37 -7.81
C ARG A 506 16.70 -3.05 -8.48
N PRO A 507 17.59 -2.36 -9.22
CA PRO A 507 17.26 -1.12 -9.94
C PRO A 507 16.58 -1.34 -11.30
N LYS A 508 16.74 -2.51 -11.90
CA LYS A 508 16.18 -2.90 -13.21
C LYS A 508 15.16 -4.03 -13.07
N PRO A 509 14.13 -4.11 -13.94
CA PRO A 509 13.09 -5.15 -13.87
C PRO A 509 13.64 -6.57 -13.80
#